data_AF-A0A5B7RCC3-F1
#
_entry.id   AF-A0A5B7RCC3-F1
#
_cell.length_a   1.000
_cell.length_b   1.000
_cell.length_c   1.000
_cell.angle_alpha   90.00
_cell.angle_beta   90.00
_cell.angle_gamma   90.00
#
_symmetry.space_group_name_H-M   'P 1'
#
loop_
_entity.id
_entity.type
_entity.pdbx_description
1 polymer ?
#
loop_
_entity_poly.entity_id
_entity_poly.type
_entity_poly.pdbx_seq_one_letter_code
_entity_poly.pdbx_strand_id
1 'polypeptide(L)'
;MASYDADLQAAVDATSVARDAGIAAEADLVGYLRQQLAEREVETADEAWLQRTVEAIIADPNYMIETEPNDFVSQRKQQDG
;
A
#
# COMPACT_ATOMS: atom_id res chain seq x y z
N MET A 1 9.59 -14.89 7.23
CA MET A 1 10.34 -13.72 6.73
C MET A 1 9.35 -12.93 5.90
N ALA A 2 8.74 -11.88 6.46
CA ALA A 2 8.01 -10.92 5.65
C ALA A 2 9.04 -10.34 4.68
N SER A 3 8.90 -10.62 3.39
CA SER A 3 9.78 -10.03 2.39
C SER A 3 9.43 -8.56 2.35
N TYR A 4 10.26 -7.72 2.99
CA TYR A 4 10.18 -6.28 2.91
C TYR A 4 10.21 -5.88 1.43
N ASP A 5 9.07 -5.43 0.92
CA ASP A 5 8.89 -5.06 -0.47
C ASP A 5 8.95 -3.54 -0.54
N ALA A 6 10.08 -3.01 -1.00
CA ALA A 6 10.32 -1.57 -1.06
C ALA A 6 9.27 -0.87 -1.96
N ASP A 7 8.75 -1.58 -2.95
CA ASP A 7 7.72 -1.07 -3.84
C ASP A 7 6.36 -0.98 -3.16
N LEU A 8 6.02 -1.95 -2.30
CA LEU A 8 4.85 -1.85 -1.41
C LEU A 8 4.95 -0.62 -0.51
N GLN A 9 6.08 -0.45 0.18
CA GLN A 9 6.24 0.66 1.10
C GLN A 9 6.13 2.00 0.36
N ALA A 10 6.78 2.13 -0.79
CA ALA A 10 6.68 3.33 -1.61
C ALA A 10 5.25 3.62 -2.10
N ALA A 11 4.42 2.60 -2.34
CA ALA A 11 3.02 2.78 -2.73
C ALA A 11 2.16 3.26 -1.54
N VAL A 12 2.38 2.70 -0.36
CA VAL A 12 1.68 3.10 0.87
C VAL A 12 2.09 4.51 1.30
N ASP A 13 3.37 4.83 1.27
CA ASP A 13 3.89 6.17 1.58
C ASP A 13 3.33 7.22 0.62
N ALA A 14 3.31 6.95 -0.68
CA ALA A 14 2.73 7.84 -1.68
C ALA A 14 1.23 8.08 -1.43
N THR A 15 0.51 7.04 -1.01
CA THR A 15 -0.91 7.14 -0.67
C THR A 15 -1.13 7.98 0.59
N SER A 16 -0.29 7.82 1.61
CA SER A 16 -0.34 8.64 2.82
C SER A 16 -0.09 10.13 2.51
N VAL A 17 0.95 10.42 1.72
CA VAL A 17 1.23 11.80 1.28
C VAL A 17 0.09 12.39 0.45
N ALA A 18 -0.51 11.61 -0.45
CA ALA A 18 -1.63 12.07 -1.28
C ALA A 18 -2.88 12.40 -0.45
N ARG A 19 -3.15 11.63 0.61
CA ARG A 19 -4.19 11.93 1.59
C ARG A 19 -3.88 13.25 2.30
N ASP A 20 -2.69 13.36 2.89
CA ASP A 20 -2.32 14.52 3.73
C ASP A 20 -2.26 15.83 2.92
N ALA A 21 -1.87 15.75 1.65
CA ALA A 21 -1.89 16.87 0.72
C ALA A 21 -3.31 17.23 0.22
N GLY A 22 -4.33 16.44 0.57
CA GLY A 22 -5.71 16.60 0.09
C GLY A 22 -5.87 16.36 -1.42
N ILE A 23 -4.94 15.62 -2.03
CA ILE A 23 -4.95 15.31 -3.47
C ILE A 23 -5.99 14.24 -3.79
N ALA A 24 -6.19 13.29 -2.87
CA ALA A 24 -7.21 12.26 -2.96
C ALA A 24 -8.19 12.38 -1.78
N ALA A 25 -9.49 12.28 -2.06
CA ALA A 25 -10.50 12.16 -1.02
C ALA A 25 -10.40 10.78 -0.35
N GLU A 26 -10.78 10.68 0.94
CA GLU A 26 -10.70 9.41 1.68
C GLU A 26 -11.46 8.26 0.98
N ALA A 27 -12.59 8.57 0.33
CA ALA A 27 -13.38 7.61 -0.43
C ALA A 27 -12.66 7.04 -1.67
N ASP A 28 -11.65 7.76 -2.20
CA ASP A 28 -10.92 7.41 -3.41
C ASP A 28 -9.53 6.80 -3.12
N LEU A 29 -9.08 6.80 -1.86
CA LEU A 29 -7.75 6.33 -1.47
C LEU A 29 -7.49 4.86 -1.81
N VAL A 30 -8.51 3.99 -1.77
CA VAL A 30 -8.38 2.59 -2.18
C VAL A 30 -8.04 2.49 -3.67
N GLY A 31 -8.69 3.30 -4.50
CA GLY A 31 -8.39 3.38 -5.93
C GLY A 31 -6.98 3.92 -6.18
N TYR A 32 -6.58 4.94 -5.42
CA TYR A 32 -5.25 5.52 -5.49
C TYR A 32 -4.15 4.51 -5.11
N LEU A 33 -4.31 3.80 -3.99
CA LEU A 33 -3.38 2.77 -3.55
C LEU A 33 -3.26 1.65 -4.58
N ARG A 34 -4.39 1.19 -5.14
CA ARG A 34 -4.38 0.17 -6.21
C ARG A 34 -3.61 0.65 -7.44
N GLN A 35 -3.75 1.91 -7.82
CA GLN A 35 -2.97 2.49 -8.92
C GLN A 35 -1.48 2.56 -8.58
N GLN A 36 -1.11 3.01 -7.37
CA GLN A 36 0.29 3.11 -6.95
C GLN A 36 0.98 1.74 -6.90
N LEU A 37 0.26 0.69 -6.51
CA LEU A 37 0.76 -0.68 -6.55
C LEU A 37 0.96 -1.16 -8.00
N ALA A 38 -0.02 -0.92 -8.87
CA ALA A 38 0.08 -1.29 -10.28
C ALA A 38 1.22 -0.59 -11.02
N GLU A 39 1.47 0.69 -10.72
CA GLU A 39 2.60 1.47 -11.27
C GLU A 39 3.97 0.89 -10.89
N ARG A 40 4.04 0.10 -9.83
CA ARG A 40 5.25 -0.55 -9.32
C ARG A 40 5.24 -2.06 -9.55
N GLU A 41 4.38 -2.53 -10.46
CA GLU A 41 4.23 -3.95 -10.80
C GLU A 41 3.87 -4.86 -9.60
N VAL A 42 3.28 -4.27 -8.55
CA VAL A 42 2.75 -4.99 -7.39
C VAL A 42 1.28 -5.32 -7.66
N GLU A 43 1.01 -6.57 -7.99
CA GLU A 43 -0.35 -7.07 -8.17
C GLU A 43 -0.94 -7.51 -6.82
N THR A 44 -2.11 -6.99 -6.47
CA THR A 44 -2.92 -7.52 -5.37
C THR A 44 -4.38 -7.59 -5.78
N ALA A 45 -4.97 -8.78 -5.60
CA ALA A 45 -6.41 -9.00 -5.75
C ALA A 45 -7.14 -8.91 -4.40
N ASP A 46 -6.41 -8.68 -3.30
CA ASP A 46 -6.97 -8.64 -1.95
C ASP A 46 -7.54 -7.24 -1.66
N GLU A 47 -8.83 -7.09 -1.97
CA GLU A 47 -9.58 -5.86 -1.72
C GLU A 47 -9.76 -5.57 -0.23
N ALA A 48 -9.86 -6.62 0.61
CA ALA A 48 -9.96 -6.44 2.05
C ALA A 48 -8.64 -5.92 2.65
N TRP A 49 -7.50 -6.39 2.13
CA TRP A 49 -6.20 -5.87 2.50
C TRP A 49 -6.03 -4.40 2.09
N LEU A 50 -6.41 -4.03 0.85
CA LEU A 50 -6.37 -2.64 0.40
C LEU A 50 -7.19 -1.71 1.32
N GLN A 51 -8.39 -2.15 1.70
CA GLN A 51 -9.26 -1.38 2.57
C GLN A 51 -8.65 -1.18 3.96
N ARG A 52 -8.13 -2.25 4.58
CA ARG A 52 -7.45 -2.18 5.88
C ARG A 52 -6.22 -1.30 5.85
N THR A 53 -5.44 -1.36 4.78
CA THR A 53 -4.25 -0.51 4.59
C THR A 53 -4.65 0.96 4.53
N VAL A 54 -5.71 1.30 3.77
CA VAL A 54 -6.22 2.68 3.71
C VAL A 54 -6.81 3.13 5.06
N GLU A 55 -7.59 2.28 5.72
CA GLU A 55 -8.12 2.58 7.07
C GLU A 55 -6.99 2.89 8.05
N ALA A 56 -5.87 2.17 7.95
CA ALA A 56 -4.71 2.38 8.78
C ALA A 56 -3.94 3.67 8.42
N ILE A 57 -3.80 4.01 7.13
CA ILE A 57 -3.28 5.32 6.68
C ILE A 57 -4.16 6.47 7.18
N ILE A 58 -5.49 6.28 7.20
CA ILE A 58 -6.43 7.29 7.70
C ILE A 58 -6.28 7.46 9.21
N ALA A 59 -6.19 6.35 9.94
CA ALA A 59 -6.03 6.34 11.39
C ALA A 59 -4.68 6.91 11.84
N ASP A 60 -3.63 6.68 11.04
CA ASP A 60 -2.26 7.12 11.33
C ASP A 60 -1.57 7.62 10.05
N PRO A 61 -1.33 8.94 9.90
CA PRO A 61 -0.58 9.47 8.76
C PRO A 61 0.89 8.99 8.72
N ASN A 62 1.42 8.48 9.83
CA ASN A 62 2.75 7.86 9.91
C ASN A 62 2.71 6.32 9.77
N TYR A 63 1.59 5.75 9.32
CA TYR A 63 1.46 4.31 9.08
C TYR A 63 2.59 3.80 8.16
N MET A 64 3.24 2.69 8.53
CA MET A 64 4.52 2.15 8.02
C MET A 64 5.84 2.79 8.50
N ILE A 65 5.83 3.89 9.25
CA ILE A 65 7.03 4.40 9.94
C ILE A 65 7.14 3.81 11.37
N GLU A 66 6.01 3.72 12.08
CA GLU A 66 5.97 3.24 13.48
C GLU A 66 5.37 1.84 13.64
N THR A 67 4.53 1.40 12.69
CA THR A 67 3.91 0.07 12.68
C THR A 67 3.97 -0.54 11.28
N GLU A 68 4.92 -1.44 11.06
CA GLU A 68 4.93 -2.31 9.87
C GLU A 68 3.77 -3.32 9.94
N PRO A 69 2.96 -3.46 8.88
CA PRO A 69 2.00 -4.55 8.79
C PRO A 69 2.75 -5.88 8.58
N ASN A 70 2.95 -6.62 9.67
CA ASN A 70 3.61 -7.94 9.71
C ASN A 70 2.97 -9.03 8.81
N ASP A 71 1.78 -8.78 8.24
CA ASP A 71 0.98 -9.76 7.49
C ASP A 71 1.03 -9.60 5.97
N PHE A 72 1.84 -8.69 5.40
CA PHE A 72 1.94 -8.60 3.94
C PHE A 72 2.76 -9.76 3.34
N VAL A 73 2.13 -10.52 2.44
CA VAL A 73 2.78 -11.58 1.65
C VAL A 73 2.83 -11.14 0.18
N SER A 74 3.97 -10.60 -0.24
CA SER A 74 4.23 -10.27 -1.66
C SER A 74 4.37 -11.55 -2.49
N GLN A 75 3.53 -11.73 -3.51
CA GLN A 75 3.73 -12.76 -4.54
C GLN A 75 4.60 -12.18 -5.66
N ARG A 76 5.91 -12.01 -5.43
CA ARG A 76 6.84 -11.70 -6.52
C ARG A 76 6.83 -12.83 -7.54
N LYS A 77 6.48 -12.51 -8.78
CA LYS A 77 6.52 -13.41 -9.94
C LYS A 77 7.96 -13.93 -10.07
N GLN A 78 8.20 -15.20 -9.73
CA GLN A 78 9.47 -15.87 -10.00
C GLN A 78 9.70 -15.86 -11.51
N GLN A 79 10.50 -14.93 -12.02
CA GLN A 79 11.19 -15.08 -13.29
C GLN A 79 12.52 -15.78 -13.00
N ASP A 80 12.46 -17.11 -12.98
CA ASP A 80 13.62 -17.96 -13.23
C ASP A 80 13.18 -19.00 -14.25
N GLY A 81 13.76 -18.93 -15.45
CA GLY A 81 13.46 -19.76 -16.62
C GLY A 81 14.14 -19.23 -17.86
#